data_AF-A0A7S2UHI9-F1
#
_entry.id   AF-A0A7S2UHI9-F1
#
_cell.length_a   1.000
_cell.length_b   1.000
_cell.length_c   1.000
_cell.angle_alpha   90.00
_cell.angle_beta   90.00
_cell.angle_gamma   90.00
#
_symmetry.space_group_name_H-M   'P 1'
#
loop_
_entity.id
_entity.type
_entity.pdbx_description
1 polymer ?
#
loop_
_entity_poly.entity_id
_entity_poly.type
_entity_poly.pdbx_seq_one_letter_code
_entity_poly.pdbx_strand_id
1 'polypeptide(L)'
;KADGYGHGALDTALHLADHCGVEAFAVATLEEGIALRKALDSTNKSQSSQTTSQRPARIRILVLGPPVGHPRSFDEYHFHNIEVMIPGAQIAKSLMDWVANADERKRNEAERAAMEAREQ
;
A
#
# COMPACT_ATOMS: atom_id res chain seq x y z
N LYS A 1 -1.16 3.04 12.48
CA LYS A 1 -2.49 3.67 12.71
C LYS A 1 -2.33 4.92 13.56
N ALA A 2 -3.15 5.94 13.33
CA ALA A 2 -3.24 7.16 14.13
C ALA A 2 -1.88 7.83 14.34
N ASP A 3 -1.13 8.00 13.24
CA ASP A 3 0.22 8.55 13.24
C ASP A 3 1.18 7.83 14.23
N GLY A 4 1.13 6.50 14.28
CA GLY A 4 1.95 5.71 15.20
C GLY A 4 1.52 5.90 16.65
N TYR A 5 0.21 6.10 16.89
CA TYR A 5 -0.33 6.47 18.20
C TYR A 5 0.30 7.76 18.76
N GLY A 6 0.59 8.73 17.89
CA GLY A 6 1.19 10.03 18.23
C GLY A 6 2.72 10.04 18.30
N HIS A 7 3.41 8.99 17.83
CA HIS A 7 4.87 8.90 17.81
C HIS A 7 5.49 9.22 16.43
N GLY A 8 4.67 9.51 15.42
CA GLY A 8 5.10 9.63 14.03
C GLY A 8 5.11 8.25 13.35
N ALA A 9 4.10 7.98 12.53
CA ALA A 9 3.91 6.66 11.90
C ALA A 9 5.07 6.27 10.98
N LEU A 10 5.54 7.21 10.16
CA LEU A 10 6.52 6.92 9.12
C LEU A 10 7.90 6.64 9.70
N ASP A 11 8.40 7.54 10.56
CA ASP A 11 9.73 7.38 11.19
C ASP A 11 9.79 6.13 12.06
N THR A 12 8.73 5.88 12.84
CA THR A 12 8.61 4.66 13.64
C THR A 12 8.64 3.41 12.75
N ALA A 13 7.86 3.39 11.67
CA ALA A 13 7.79 2.23 10.78
C ALA A 13 9.12 1.98 10.05
N LEU A 14 9.79 3.03 9.58
CA LEU A 14 11.11 2.93 8.94
C LEU A 14 12.16 2.38 9.92
N HIS A 15 12.19 2.90 11.15
CA HIS A 15 13.10 2.41 12.18
C HIS A 15 12.87 0.93 12.49
N LEU A 16 11.62 0.52 12.69
CA LEU A 16 11.25 -0.88 12.95
C LEU A 16 11.59 -1.80 11.77
N ALA A 17 11.39 -1.33 10.54
CA ALA A 17 11.75 -2.07 9.33
C ALA A 17 13.26 -2.29 9.20
N ASP A 18 14.07 -1.27 9.51
CA ASP A 18 15.52 -1.30 9.31
C ASP A 18 16.28 -1.98 10.45
N HIS A 19 15.81 -1.82 11.68
CA HIS A 19 16.58 -2.19 12.86
C HIS A 19 15.95 -3.32 13.67
N CYS A 20 14.67 -3.62 13.44
CA CYS A 20 13.95 -4.62 14.24
C CYS A 20 13.44 -5.81 13.41
N GLY A 21 13.68 -5.83 12.10
CA GLY A 21 13.27 -6.93 11.23
C GLY A 21 11.75 -7.06 11.07
N VAL A 22 11.00 -5.96 11.23
CA VAL A 22 9.54 -5.99 11.04
C VAL A 22 9.21 -6.20 9.56
N GLU A 23 8.36 -7.20 9.28
CA GLU A 23 8.01 -7.60 7.92
C GLU A 23 6.61 -7.16 7.47
N ALA A 24 5.78 -6.68 8.40
CA ALA A 24 4.42 -6.26 8.11
C ALA A 24 3.96 -5.13 9.03
N PHE A 25 3.14 -4.23 8.49
CA PHE A 25 2.48 -3.16 9.23
C PHE A 25 0.96 -3.21 9.04
N ALA A 26 0.24 -2.75 10.06
CA ALA A 26 -1.20 -2.58 10.01
C ALA A 26 -1.59 -1.09 10.23
N VAL A 27 -2.48 -0.59 9.38
CA VAL A 27 -2.95 0.81 9.37
C VAL A 27 -4.47 0.87 9.41
N ALA A 28 -5.04 2.03 9.74
CA ALA A 28 -6.48 2.20 9.81
C ALA A 28 -7.13 2.44 8.46
N THR A 29 -6.48 3.25 7.62
CA THR A 29 -7.06 3.72 6.37
C THR A 29 -6.13 3.45 5.21
N LEU A 30 -6.69 3.50 4.00
CA LEU A 30 -5.92 3.34 2.77
C LEU A 30 -4.88 4.47 2.62
N GLU A 31 -5.23 5.69 2.99
CA GLU A 31 -4.34 6.86 2.91
C GLU A 31 -3.11 6.69 3.80
N GLU A 32 -3.28 6.19 5.03
CA GLU A 32 -2.15 5.83 5.91
C GLU A 32 -1.27 4.76 5.25
N GLY A 33 -1.88 3.77 4.59
CA GLY A 33 -1.16 2.70 3.90
C GLY A 33 -0.37 3.18 2.69
N ILE A 34 -0.95 4.07 1.88
CA ILE A 34 -0.29 4.68 0.72
C ILE A 34 0.89 5.55 1.16
N ALA A 35 0.69 6.38 2.19
CA ALA A 35 1.77 7.20 2.76
C ALA A 35 2.94 6.32 3.23
N LEU A 36 2.65 5.24 3.94
CA LEU A 36 3.67 4.29 4.41
C LEU A 36 4.37 3.57 3.24
N ARG A 37 3.63 3.12 2.22
CA ARG A 37 4.22 2.49 1.03
C ARG A 37 5.20 3.43 0.34
N LYS A 38 4.79 4.68 0.10
CA LYS A 38 5.65 5.69 -0.54
C LYS A 38 6.93 5.95 0.27
N ALA A 39 6.85 6.01 1.59
CA ALA A 39 8.02 6.16 2.46
C ALA A 39 8.99 4.97 2.40
N LEU A 40 8.45 3.74 2.46
CA LEU A 40 9.24 2.51 2.35
C LEU A 40 9.93 2.39 0.98
N ASP A 41 9.22 2.74 -0.11
CA ASP A 41 9.78 2.68 -1.46
C ASP A 41 10.84 3.76 -1.70
N SER A 42 10.67 4.94 -1.10
CA SER A 42 11.64 6.05 -1.21
C SER A 42 12.95 5.73 -0.49
N THR A 43 12.88 5.12 0.70
CA THR A 43 14.09 4.69 1.44
C THR A 43 14.85 3.58 0.72
N ASN A 44 14.13 2.64 0.06
CA ASN A 44 14.78 1.60 -0.75
C ASN A 44 15.54 2.17 -1.96
N LYS A 45 15.07 3.27 -2.57
CA LYS A 45 15.78 3.94 -3.68
C LYS A 45 17.09 4.62 -3.22
N SER A 46 17.11 5.16 -2.01
CA SER A 46 18.26 5.89 -1.45
C SER A 46 19.35 4.97 -0.86
N GLN A 47 19.03 3.74 -0.47
CA GLN A 47 19.96 2.83 0.22
C GLN A 47 20.72 1.85 -0.71
N SER A 48 20.68 2.05 -2.04
CA SER A 48 21.39 1.19 -3.01
C SER A 48 22.92 1.19 -2.90
N SER A 49 23.51 1.93 -1.95
CA SER A 49 24.97 2.12 -1.84
C SER A 49 25.62 1.71 -0.53
N GLN A 50 24.93 1.30 0.55
CA GLN A 50 25.63 0.92 1.79
C GLN A 50 24.83 0.01 2.74
N THR A 51 25.46 -1.13 3.07
CA THR A 51 25.19 -2.08 4.17
C THR A 51 24.01 -3.04 4.05
N THR A 52 24.25 -4.26 4.55
CA THR A 52 23.36 -5.43 4.60
C THR A 52 22.12 -5.14 5.46
N SER A 53 21.13 -4.43 4.91
CA SER A 53 19.84 -4.26 5.56
C SER A 53 19.17 -5.63 5.73
N GLN A 54 18.82 -5.99 6.97
CA GLN A 54 17.97 -7.14 7.30
C GLN A 54 16.51 -6.95 6.84
N ARG A 55 16.21 -5.83 6.18
CA ARG A 55 14.87 -5.49 5.72
C ARG A 55 14.41 -6.55 4.70
N PRO A 56 13.23 -7.15 4.91
CA PRO A 56 12.67 -8.08 3.94
C PRO A 56 12.45 -7.38 2.59
N ALA A 57 12.61 -8.12 1.50
CA ALA A 57 12.58 -7.59 0.13
C ALA A 57 11.30 -6.78 -0.19
N ARG A 58 10.19 -7.07 0.50
CA ARG A 58 8.96 -6.26 0.43
C ARG A 58 8.16 -6.37 1.72
N ILE A 59 8.04 -5.25 2.43
CA ILE A 59 7.20 -5.15 3.63
C ILE A 59 5.72 -5.15 3.25
N ARG A 60 4.92 -5.96 3.95
CA ARG A 60 3.47 -6.06 3.78
C ARG A 60 2.75 -4.97 4.56
N ILE A 61 1.67 -4.44 4.00
CA ILE A 61 0.85 -3.41 4.64
C ILE A 61 -0.60 -3.85 4.56
N LEU A 62 -1.26 -3.97 5.70
CA LEU A 62 -2.68 -4.34 5.81
C LEU A 62 -3.49 -3.15 6.32
N VAL A 63 -4.58 -2.82 5.62
CA VAL A 63 -5.58 -1.85 6.10
C VAL A 63 -6.64 -2.57 6.91
N LEU A 64 -6.78 -2.18 8.18
CA LEU A 64 -7.75 -2.74 9.13
C LEU A 64 -9.14 -2.11 9.03
N GLY A 65 -9.28 -0.98 8.33
CA GLY A 65 -10.57 -0.35 8.06
C GLY A 65 -11.30 -1.02 6.88
N PRO A 66 -12.64 -0.97 6.82
CA PRO A 66 -13.37 -1.40 5.64
C PRO A 66 -12.97 -0.53 4.43
N PRO A 67 -12.86 -1.10 3.21
CA PRO A 67 -12.63 -0.29 2.02
C PRO A 67 -13.83 0.65 1.78
N VAL A 68 -13.54 1.94 1.61
CA VAL A 68 -14.53 2.96 1.27
C VAL A 68 -14.45 3.29 -0.22
N GLY A 69 -15.60 3.51 -0.88
CA GLY A 69 -15.62 3.84 -2.30
C GLY A 69 -15.35 2.67 -3.26
N HIS A 70 -15.60 1.43 -2.83
CA HIS A 70 -15.49 0.25 -3.69
C HIS A 70 -16.55 0.27 -4.82
N PRO A 71 -16.24 -0.27 -6.01
CA PRO A 71 -15.05 -1.04 -6.35
C PRO A 71 -13.81 -0.22 -6.72
N ARG A 72 -13.93 1.08 -7.02
CA ARG A 72 -12.80 1.92 -7.51
C ARG A 72 -11.64 1.98 -6.54
N SER A 73 -11.91 1.94 -5.24
CA SER A 73 -10.85 1.91 -4.22
C SER A 73 -9.89 0.73 -4.37
N PHE A 74 -10.33 -0.41 -4.93
CA PHE A 74 -9.49 -1.60 -5.09
C PHE A 74 -8.31 -1.38 -6.05
N ASP A 75 -8.45 -0.44 -7.00
CA ASP A 75 -7.36 -0.06 -7.90
C ASP A 75 -6.15 0.46 -7.11
N GLU A 76 -6.37 1.28 -6.08
CA GLU A 76 -5.31 1.81 -5.22
C GLU A 76 -4.66 0.74 -4.34
N TYR A 77 -5.46 -0.17 -3.77
CA TYR A 77 -4.95 -1.31 -3.01
C TYR A 77 -4.04 -2.19 -3.89
N HIS A 78 -4.48 -2.49 -5.11
CA HIS A 78 -3.72 -3.29 -6.06
C HIS A 78 -2.44 -2.57 -6.51
N PHE A 79 -2.56 -1.31 -6.93
CA PHE A 79 -1.45 -0.50 -7.42
C PHE A 79 -0.33 -0.35 -6.39
N HIS A 80 -0.68 -0.01 -5.15
CA HIS A 80 0.30 0.16 -4.07
C HIS A 80 0.71 -1.14 -3.37
N ASN A 81 0.17 -2.29 -3.82
CA ASN A 81 0.38 -3.60 -3.18
C ASN A 81 0.11 -3.53 -1.67
N ILE A 82 -1.10 -3.09 -1.34
CA ILE A 82 -1.63 -2.97 0.02
C ILE A 82 -2.72 -4.03 0.17
N GLU A 83 -2.65 -4.80 1.25
CA GLU A 83 -3.65 -5.80 1.61
C GLU A 83 -4.91 -5.12 2.15
N VAL A 84 -6.08 -5.61 1.72
CA VAL A 84 -7.39 -5.07 2.09
C VAL A 84 -8.11 -6.05 3.03
N MET A 85 -8.71 -5.53 4.10
CA MET A 85 -9.62 -6.31 4.93
C MET A 85 -10.98 -6.47 4.24
N ILE A 86 -11.52 -7.69 4.23
CA ILE A 86 -12.85 -8.00 3.68
C ILE A 86 -13.82 -8.32 4.83
N PRO A 87 -14.60 -7.33 5.31
CA PRO A 87 -15.41 -7.52 6.52
C PRO A 87 -16.74 -8.25 6.28
N GLY A 88 -17.12 -8.54 5.03
CA GLY A 88 -18.40 -9.22 4.74
C GLY A 88 -18.64 -9.55 3.27
N ALA A 89 -19.71 -10.31 3.02
CA ALA A 89 -20.04 -10.89 1.72
C ALA A 89 -20.28 -9.85 0.61
N GLN A 90 -20.81 -8.67 0.95
CA GLN A 90 -21.04 -7.60 -0.04
C GLN A 90 -19.73 -7.08 -0.63
N ILE A 91 -18.73 -6.83 0.23
CA ILE A 91 -17.41 -6.37 -0.19
C ILE A 91 -16.66 -7.50 -0.90
N ALA A 92 -16.80 -8.75 -0.41
CA ALA A 92 -16.23 -9.91 -1.10
C ALA A 92 -16.77 -10.05 -2.54
N LYS A 93 -18.09 -9.92 -2.72
CA LYS A 93 -18.71 -9.94 -4.05
C LYS A 93 -18.20 -8.79 -4.93
N SER A 94 -18.18 -7.57 -4.39
CA SER A 94 -17.67 -6.39 -5.12
C SER A 94 -16.21 -6.56 -5.55
N LEU A 95 -15.38 -7.22 -4.72
CA LEU A 95 -14.00 -7.55 -5.06
C LEU A 95 -13.94 -8.59 -6.18
N MET A 96 -14.74 -9.65 -6.11
CA MET A 96 -14.80 -10.69 -7.16
C MET A 96 -15.24 -10.11 -8.50
N ASP A 97 -16.26 -9.25 -8.49
CA ASP A 97 -16.75 -8.55 -9.69
C ASP A 97 -15.64 -7.64 -10.28
N TRP A 98 -14.90 -6.93 -9.43
CA TRP A 98 -13.75 -6.11 -9.84
C TRP A 98 -12.60 -6.96 -10.40
N VAL A 99 -12.26 -8.09 -9.76
CA VAL A 99 -11.21 -9.02 -10.23
C VAL A 99 -11.55 -9.57 -11.62
N ALA A 100 -12.82 -9.93 -11.84
CA ALA A 100 -13.31 -10.47 -13.09
C ALA A 100 -13.23 -9.47 -14.27
N ASN A 101 -13.26 -8.16 -13.99
CA ASN A 101 -13.23 -7.11 -15.00
C ASN A 101 -11.80 -6.68 -15.36
N ALA A 102 -11.04 -7.60 -15.98
CA ALA A 102 -9.65 -7.37 -16.35
C ALA A 102 -9.45 -6.27 -17.41
N ASP A 103 -10.42 -6.05 -18.29
CA ASP A 103 -10.32 -5.08 -19.39
C ASP A 103 -10.49 -3.64 -18.90
N GLU A 104 -11.30 -3.40 -17.88
CA GLU A 104 -11.38 -2.10 -17.21
C GLU A 104 -10.09 -1.82 -16.42
N ARG A 105 -9.52 -2.82 -15.74
CA ARG A 105 -8.26 -2.66 -15.01
C ARG A 105 -7.10 -2.25 -15.93
N LYS A 106 -6.93 -2.94 -17.07
CA LYS A 106 -5.90 -2.58 -18.06
C LYS A 106 -6.05 -1.16 -18.58
N ARG A 107 -7.28 -0.70 -18.81
CA ARG A 107 -7.55 0.68 -19.25
C ARG A 107 -7.18 1.68 -18.17
N ASN A 108 -7.58 1.45 -16.92
CA ASN A 108 -7.26 2.33 -15.80
C ASN A 108 -5.74 2.39 -15.54
N GLU A 109 -5.04 1.26 -15.63
CA GLU A 109 -3.57 1.19 -15.53
C GLU A 109 -2.89 2.00 -16.64
N ALA A 110 -3.38 1.88 -17.89
CA ALA A 110 -2.84 2.62 -19.04
C ALA A 110 -3.10 4.13 -18.93
N GLU A 111 -4.31 4.54 -18.52
CA GLU A 111 -4.65 5.95 -18.30
C GLU A 111 -3.78 6.57 -17.21
N ARG A 112 -3.53 5.83 -16.12
CA ARG A 112 -2.66 6.29 -15.02
C ARG A 112 -1.21 6.38 -15.45
N ALA A 113 -0.66 5.38 -16.14
CA ALA A 113 0.70 5.43 -16.68
C ALA A 113 0.88 6.60 -17.65
N ALA A 114 -0.15 6.92 -18.45
CA ALA A 114 -0.14 8.08 -19.32
C ALA A 114 -0.19 9.42 -18.56
N MET A 115 -0.86 9.48 -17.40
CA MET A 115 -0.88 10.66 -16.53
C MET A 115 0.46 10.85 -15.82
N GLU A 116 1.03 9.81 -15.23
CA GLU A 116 2.34 9.86 -14.56
C GLU A 116 3.47 10.22 -15.54
N ALA A 117 3.38 9.80 -16.81
CA ALA A 117 4.33 10.16 -17.85
C ALA A 117 4.20 11.63 -18.33
N ARG A 118 3.06 12.29 -18.07
CA ARG A 118 2.86 13.71 -18.36
C ARG A 118 3.32 14.63 -17.21
N GLU A 119 3.41 14.08 -16.01
CA GLU A 119 3.83 14.81 -14.81
C GLU A 119 5.35 14.71 -14.53
N GLN A 120 6.08 13.94 -15.33
CA GLN A 120 7.56 13.88 -15.37
C GLN A 120 8.14 14.79 -16.44
#